data_AF-A0A1C5YXR0-F1
#
_entry.id   AF-A0A1C5YXR0-F1
#
_cell.length_a   1.000
_cell.length_b   1.000
_cell.length_c   1.000
_cell.angle_alpha   90.00
_cell.angle_beta   90.00
_cell.angle_gamma   90.00
#
_symmetry.space_group_name_H-M   'P 1'
#
loop_
_entity.id
_entity.type
_entity.pdbx_description
1 polymer ?
#
loop_
_entity_poly.entity_id
_entity_poly.type
_entity_poly.pdbx_seq_one_letter_code
_entity_poly.pdbx_strand_id
1 'polypeptide(L)'
;MDKYIYDESNGLWYELQGDYYIPCLILPTEKEYKPIGLWGQRHKRYLQEHKRAVYITFLTSGKLNCYLTDIDEQATEMIFRLVEQMADKEGVTEQLKVEKPMLWVGRMNEIQTRAREIVYADIIYK
;
A
#
# COMPACT_ATOMS: atom_id res chain seq x y z
N MET A 1 29.08 29.40 -21.61
CA MET A 1 29.06 28.23 -20.73
C MET A 1 28.11 27.22 -21.33
N ASP A 2 28.48 25.94 -21.32
CA ASP A 2 27.61 24.89 -21.84
C ASP A 2 26.43 24.67 -20.90
N LYS A 3 25.25 24.46 -21.49
CA LYS A 3 24.02 24.23 -20.72
C LYS A 3 24.11 22.97 -19.86
N TYR A 4 24.82 21.94 -20.34
CA TYR A 4 25.05 20.69 -19.62
C TYR A 4 26.53 20.33 -19.60
N ILE A 5 27.01 19.85 -18.46
CA ILE A 5 28.37 19.31 -18.31
C ILE A 5 28.29 17.91 -17.69
N TYR A 6 29.23 17.05 -18.06
CA TYR A 6 29.39 15.71 -17.46
C TYR A 6 30.69 15.67 -16.66
N ASP A 7 30.62 15.16 -15.44
CA ASP A 7 31.78 14.99 -14.56
C ASP A 7 32.16 13.52 -14.47
N GLU A 8 33.29 13.15 -15.07
CA GLU A 8 33.79 11.77 -15.07
C GLU A 8 34.18 11.26 -13.67
N SER A 9 34.44 12.16 -12.71
CA SER A 9 34.90 11.76 -11.36
C SER A 9 33.78 11.17 -10.49
N ASN A 10 32.54 11.63 -10.69
CA ASN A 10 31.34 11.15 -9.97
C ASN A 10 30.29 10.54 -10.90
N GLY A 11 30.47 10.63 -12.22
CA GLY A 11 29.58 10.08 -13.23
C GLY A 11 28.26 10.82 -13.38
N LEU A 12 28.16 12.08 -12.91
CA LEU A 12 26.93 12.87 -12.93
C LEU A 12 26.90 13.90 -14.07
N TRP A 13 25.70 14.13 -14.59
CA TRP A 13 25.40 15.29 -15.42
C TRP A 13 25.03 16.48 -14.55
N TYR A 14 25.34 17.69 -15.01
CA TYR A 14 24.94 18.93 -14.36
C TYR A 14 24.27 19.86 -15.38
N GLU A 15 23.22 20.56 -14.97
CA GLU A 15 22.55 21.60 -15.75
C GLU A 15 22.93 22.98 -15.20
N LEU A 16 23.22 23.93 -16.09
CA LEU A 16 23.43 25.33 -15.72
C LEU A 16 22.08 26.00 -15.39
N GLN A 17 21.88 26.34 -14.12
CA GLN A 17 20.73 27.11 -13.63
C GLN A 17 21.22 28.40 -12.96
N GLY A 18 20.99 29.53 -13.62
CA GLY A 18 21.56 30.82 -13.21
C GLY A 18 23.09 30.79 -13.32
N ASP A 19 23.77 31.06 -12.21
CA ASP A 19 25.23 31.10 -12.13
C ASP A 19 25.85 29.78 -11.63
N TYR A 20 25.03 28.73 -11.43
CA TYR A 20 25.45 27.47 -10.80
C TYR A 20 25.14 26.25 -11.67
N TYR A 21 26.04 25.26 -11.61
CA TYR A 21 25.80 23.93 -12.15
C TYR A 21 25.13 23.05 -11.08
N ILE A 22 23.92 22.58 -11.37
CA ILE A 22 23.12 21.74 -10.47
C ILE A 22 23.12 20.30 -10.99
N PRO A 23 23.45 19.29 -10.16
CA PRO A 23 23.49 17.90 -10.61
C PRO A 23 22.11 17.40 -11.04
N CYS A 24 22.06 16.76 -12.20
CA CYS A 24 20.90 16.07 -12.75
C CYS A 24 20.70 14.75 -12.02
N LEU A 25 20.08 14.81 -10.84
CA LEU A 25 19.76 13.63 -10.05
C LEU A 25 18.51 12.95 -10.59
N ILE A 26 18.66 11.72 -11.09
CA ILE A 26 17.55 10.86 -11.47
C ILE A 26 17.44 9.80 -10.38
N LEU A 27 16.30 9.76 -9.69
CA LEU A 27 16.01 8.64 -8.80
C LEU A 27 15.98 7.37 -9.65
N PRO A 28 16.61 6.26 -9.21
CA PRO A 28 16.43 5.00 -9.91
C PRO A 28 14.92 4.76 -10.02
N THR A 29 14.44 4.60 -11.25
CA THR A 29 13.02 4.36 -11.50
C THR A 29 12.63 3.15 -10.67
N GLU A 30 11.86 3.38 -9.59
CA GLU A 30 11.15 2.28 -8.94
C GLU A 30 10.36 1.62 -10.06
N LYS A 31 10.67 0.33 -10.33
CA LYS A 31 10.21 -0.35 -11.55
C LYS A 31 8.69 -0.33 -11.68
N GLU A 32 7.96 -0.08 -10.60
CA GLU A 32 6.51 0.05 -10.58
C GLU A 32 6.07 1.09 -9.54
N TYR A 33 5.81 2.34 -9.97
CA TYR A 33 5.04 3.28 -9.15
C TYR A 33 3.57 2.87 -9.14
N LYS A 34 3.25 1.84 -8.36
CA LYS A 34 1.88 1.40 -8.11
C LYS A 34 1.28 2.26 -6.99
N PRO A 35 0.08 2.81 -7.16
CA PRO A 35 -0.58 3.53 -6.08
C PRO A 35 -0.84 2.56 -4.92
N ILE A 36 -0.43 2.95 -3.71
CA ILE A 36 -0.66 2.17 -2.49
C ILE A 36 -2.14 2.29 -2.12
N GLY A 37 -2.84 1.15 -2.04
CA GLY A 37 -4.24 1.10 -1.63
C GLY A 37 -4.47 1.36 -0.14
N LEU A 38 -5.72 1.16 0.28
CA LEU A 38 -6.18 1.49 1.63
C LEU A 38 -5.41 0.73 2.72
N TRP A 39 -5.15 -0.55 2.50
CA TRP A 39 -4.52 -1.42 3.51
C TRP A 39 -3.03 -1.10 3.63
N GLY A 40 -2.35 -0.89 2.50
CA GLY A 40 -0.96 -0.45 2.50
C GLY A 40 -0.78 0.88 3.23
N GLN A 41 -1.69 1.85 3.06
CA GLN A 41 -1.63 3.12 3.79
C GLN A 41 -1.88 2.96 5.30
N ARG A 42 -2.80 2.08 5.68
CA ARG A 42 -3.05 1.77 7.10
C ARG A 42 -1.82 1.13 7.75
N HIS A 43 -1.18 0.18 7.06
CA HIS A 43 0.03 -0.46 7.55
C HIS A 43 1.20 0.53 7.61
N LYS A 44 1.35 1.40 6.61
CA LYS A 44 2.33 2.49 6.64
C LYS A 44 2.18 3.36 7.89
N ARG A 45 0.95 3.76 8.22
CA ARG A 45 0.67 4.56 9.42
C ARG A 45 1.07 3.80 10.69
N TYR A 46 0.72 2.52 10.79
CA TYR A 46 1.14 1.67 11.90
C TYR A 46 2.67 1.60 12.02
N LEU A 47 3.40 1.42 10.92
CA LEU A 47 4.86 1.41 10.93
C LEU A 47 5.44 2.74 11.43
N GLN A 48 4.85 3.87 11.04
CA GLN A 48 5.29 5.19 11.48
C GLN A 48 5.06 5.42 12.98
N GLU A 49 3.89 5.01 13.49
CA GLU A 49 3.48 5.24 14.89
C GLU A 49 4.13 4.23 15.86
N HIS A 50 4.30 2.97 15.45
CA HIS A 50 4.69 1.88 16.35
C HIS A 50 6.01 1.19 15.99
N LYS A 51 6.48 1.29 14.74
CA LYS A 51 7.69 0.58 14.25
C LYS A 51 8.64 1.47 13.45
N ARG A 52 8.92 2.65 14.02
CA ARG A 52 9.67 3.72 13.33
C ARG A 52 11.01 3.27 12.76
N ALA A 53 11.75 2.39 13.45
CA ALA A 53 13.02 1.86 12.94
C ALA A 53 12.84 1.09 11.62
N VAL A 54 11.86 0.17 11.58
CA VAL A 54 11.52 -0.62 10.39
C VAL A 54 11.08 0.29 9.24
N TYR A 55 10.23 1.28 9.53
CA TYR A 55 9.80 2.27 8.55
C TYR A 55 10.98 3.00 7.91
N ILE A 56 11.92 3.51 8.72
CA ILE A 56 13.09 4.25 8.23
C ILE A 56 14.01 3.33 7.40
N THR A 57 14.19 2.08 7.81
CA THR A 57 14.99 1.10 7.03
C THR A 57 14.39 0.86 5.65
N PHE A 58 13.07 0.67 5.54
CA PHE A 58 12.42 0.49 4.23
C PHE A 58 12.45 1.76 3.38
N LEU A 59 12.28 2.93 4.01
CA LEU A 59 12.32 4.22 3.34
C LEU A 59 13.72 4.50 2.75
N THR A 60 14.76 4.34 3.56
CA THR A 60 16.15 4.61 3.15
C THR A 60 16.69 3.57 2.16
N SER A 61 16.18 2.34 2.19
CA SER A 61 16.52 1.32 1.20
C SER A 61 15.73 1.44 -0.11
N GLY A 62 14.77 2.36 -0.23
CA GLY A 62 13.93 2.52 -1.42
C GLY A 62 12.99 1.33 -1.69
N LYS A 63 12.70 0.51 -0.66
CA LYS A 63 11.87 -0.70 -0.79
C LYS A 63 10.47 -0.54 -0.19
N LEU A 64 10.19 0.62 0.40
CA LEU A 64 8.95 0.88 1.12
C LEU A 64 7.72 0.72 0.24
N ASN A 65 7.72 1.25 -0.98
CA ASN A 65 6.54 1.22 -1.84
C ASN A 65 6.19 -0.21 -2.26
N CYS A 66 7.16 -1.00 -2.72
CA CYS A 66 6.95 -2.42 -3.05
C CYS A 66 6.41 -3.21 -1.85
N TYR A 67 7.00 -3.01 -0.66
CA TYR A 67 6.52 -3.68 0.54
C TYR A 67 5.07 -3.33 0.88
N LEU A 68 4.69 -2.04 0.78
CA LEU A 68 3.33 -1.60 1.07
C LEU A 68 2.31 -2.07 0.03
N THR A 69 2.70 -2.19 -1.25
CA THR A 69 1.83 -2.77 -2.28
C THR A 69 1.59 -4.26 -2.07
N ASP A 70 2.62 -5.00 -1.65
CA ASP A 70 2.49 -6.43 -1.36
C ASP A 70 1.55 -6.65 -0.16
N ILE A 71 1.65 -5.81 0.88
CA ILE A 71 0.74 -5.84 2.03
C ILE A 71 -0.69 -5.50 1.62
N ASP A 72 -0.86 -4.52 0.72
CA ASP A 72 -2.18 -4.13 0.24
C ASP A 72 -2.88 -5.25 -0.54
N GLU A 73 -2.13 -5.94 -1.40
CA GLU A 73 -2.61 -7.10 -2.16
C GLU A 73 -3.00 -8.25 -1.23
N GLN A 74 -2.11 -8.61 -0.30
CA GLN A 74 -2.37 -9.68 0.69
C GLN A 74 -3.61 -9.38 1.54
N ALA A 75 -3.74 -8.15 2.04
CA ALA A 75 -4.90 -7.75 2.84
C ALA A 75 -6.20 -7.77 2.05
N THR A 76 -6.13 -7.35 0.78
CA THR A 76 -7.27 -7.34 -0.14
C THR A 76 -7.73 -8.76 -0.47
N GLU A 77 -6.81 -9.66 -0.81
CA GLU A 77 -7.13 -11.07 -1.05
C GLU A 77 -7.73 -11.74 0.19
N MET A 78 -7.13 -11.48 1.36
CA MET A 78 -7.60 -12.05 2.62
C MET A 78 -9.01 -11.58 2.98
N ILE A 79 -9.34 -10.29 2.82
CA ILE A 79 -10.69 -9.82 3.12
C ILE A 79 -11.72 -10.42 2.18
N PHE A 80 -11.44 -10.52 0.88
CA PHE A 80 -12.37 -11.15 -0.06
C PHE A 80 -12.64 -12.60 0.31
N ARG A 81 -11.58 -13.38 0.57
CA ARG A 81 -11.70 -14.77 0.98
C ARG A 81 -12.49 -14.94 2.29
N LEU A 82 -12.21 -14.11 3.29
CA LEU A 82 -12.90 -14.19 4.59
C LEU A 82 -14.38 -13.85 4.47
N VAL A 83 -14.71 -12.80 3.72
CA VAL A 83 -16.09 -12.37 3.51
C VAL A 83 -16.89 -13.44 2.79
N GLU A 84 -16.34 -14.04 1.73
CA GLU A 84 -16.97 -15.14 0.99
C GLU A 84 -17.22 -16.35 1.92
N GLN A 85 -16.19 -16.81 2.63
CA GLN A 85 -16.31 -17.96 3.53
C GLN A 85 -17.30 -17.75 4.67
N MET A 86 -17.39 -16.52 5.21
CA MET A 86 -18.34 -16.20 6.27
C MET A 86 -19.76 -16.08 5.73
N ALA A 87 -19.95 -15.47 4.55
CA ALA A 87 -21.24 -15.36 3.91
C ALA A 87 -21.84 -16.74 3.59
N ASP A 88 -21.01 -17.66 3.08
CA ASP A 88 -21.42 -19.04 2.81
C ASP A 88 -21.83 -19.78 4.08
N LYS A 89 -21.03 -19.66 5.16
CA LYS A 89 -21.32 -20.30 6.44
C LYS A 89 -22.58 -19.76 7.11
N GLU A 90 -22.87 -18.48 6.96
CA GLU A 90 -24.01 -17.81 7.60
C GLU A 90 -25.27 -17.78 6.71
N GLY A 91 -25.19 -18.38 5.50
CA GLY A 91 -26.29 -18.46 4.55
C GLY A 91 -26.73 -17.09 4.02
N VAL A 92 -25.79 -16.13 3.90
CA VAL A 92 -26.06 -14.79 3.37
C VAL A 92 -26.04 -14.85 1.84
N THR A 93 -27.11 -15.39 1.28
CA THR A 93 -27.22 -15.66 -0.17
C THR A 93 -27.89 -14.52 -0.93
N GLU A 94 -27.79 -14.55 -2.26
CA GLU A 94 -28.55 -13.64 -3.14
C GLU A 94 -30.08 -13.84 -3.01
N GLN A 95 -30.56 -15.01 -2.57
CA GLN A 95 -31.99 -15.21 -2.26
C GLN A 95 -32.42 -14.35 -1.06
N LEU A 96 -31.61 -14.34 0.01
CA LEU A 96 -31.85 -13.50 1.18
C LEU A 96 -31.87 -12.01 0.81
N LYS A 97 -31.05 -11.60 -0.16
CA LYS A 97 -31.00 -10.23 -0.67
C LYS A 97 -32.28 -9.80 -1.37
N VAL A 98 -32.93 -10.72 -2.10
CA VAL A 98 -34.20 -10.46 -2.80
C VAL A 98 -35.36 -10.44 -1.80
N GLU A 99 -35.42 -11.41 -0.89
CA GLU A 99 -36.52 -11.53 0.08
C GLU A 99 -36.47 -10.47 1.18
N LYS A 100 -35.27 -10.19 1.71
CA LYS A 100 -35.04 -9.32 2.87
C LYS A 100 -33.77 -8.48 2.68
N PRO A 101 -33.78 -7.48 1.78
CA PRO A 101 -32.59 -6.71 1.42
C PRO A 101 -31.93 -6.01 2.62
N MET A 102 -32.72 -5.43 3.54
CA MET A 102 -32.17 -4.76 4.73
C MET A 102 -31.48 -5.75 5.70
N LEU A 103 -32.01 -6.96 5.84
CA LEU A 103 -31.40 -8.00 6.67
C LEU A 103 -30.09 -8.49 6.03
N TRP A 104 -30.09 -8.66 4.71
CA TRP A 104 -28.90 -9.04 3.96
C TRP A 104 -27.77 -8.01 4.13
N VAL A 105 -28.09 -6.71 3.98
CA VAL A 105 -27.11 -5.62 4.19
C VAL A 105 -26.57 -5.64 5.62
N GLY A 106 -27.44 -5.82 6.62
CA GLY A 106 -27.03 -5.92 8.02
C GLY A 106 -26.03 -7.04 8.27
N ARG A 107 -26.35 -8.26 7.81
CA ARG A 107 -25.46 -9.42 7.96
C ARG A 107 -24.15 -9.26 7.20
N MET A 108 -24.21 -8.74 5.97
CA MET A 108 -23.01 -8.53 5.16
C MET A 108 -22.08 -7.48 5.78
N ASN A 109 -22.63 -6.43 6.38
CA ASN A 109 -21.84 -5.43 7.11
C ASN A 109 -21.17 -6.02 8.37
N GLU A 110 -21.86 -6.88 9.10
CA GLU A 110 -21.31 -7.58 10.26
C GLU A 110 -20.15 -8.51 9.86
N ILE A 111 -20.34 -9.30 8.78
CA ILE A 111 -19.30 -10.16 8.20
C ILE A 111 -18.09 -9.33 7.78
N GLN A 112 -18.30 -8.24 7.02
CA GLN A 112 -17.21 -7.37 6.61
C GLN A 112 -16.48 -6.75 7.80
N THR A 113 -17.19 -6.42 8.88
CA THR A 113 -16.57 -5.87 10.09
C THR A 113 -15.68 -6.89 10.77
N ARG A 114 -16.17 -8.12 10.99
CA ARG A 114 -15.34 -9.23 11.54
C ARG A 114 -14.16 -9.57 10.64
N ALA A 115 -14.36 -9.63 9.32
CA ALA A 115 -13.27 -9.88 8.38
C ALA A 115 -12.19 -8.79 8.43
N ARG A 116 -12.60 -7.51 8.53
CA ARG A 116 -11.65 -6.39 8.71
C ARG A 116 -10.84 -6.51 9.99
N GLU A 117 -11.47 -6.88 11.11
CA GLU A 117 -10.78 -7.05 12.40
C GLU A 117 -9.68 -8.11 12.31
N ILE A 118 -9.95 -9.22 11.63
CA ILE A 118 -8.94 -10.26 11.40
C ILE A 118 -7.78 -9.71 10.55
N VAL A 119 -8.07 -9.02 9.43
CA VAL A 119 -7.02 -8.42 8.58
C VAL A 119 -6.18 -7.40 9.35
N TYR A 120 -6.82 -6.60 10.22
CA TYR A 120 -6.09 -5.67 11.07
C TYR A 120 -5.11 -6.37 12.00
N ALA A 121 -5.54 -7.44 12.68
CA ALA A 121 -4.70 -8.20 13.59
C ALA A 121 -3.59 -8.98 12.88
N ASP A 122 -3.92 -9.62 11.75
CA ASP A 122 -3.02 -10.59 11.11
C ASP A 122 -2.07 -9.97 10.09
N ILE A 123 -2.38 -8.80 9.54
CA ILE A 123 -1.57 -8.13 8.52
C ILE A 123 -1.17 -6.73 8.95
N ILE A 124 -2.14 -5.88 9.33
CA ILE A 124 -1.87 -4.45 9.49
C ILE A 124 -1.08 -4.11 10.76
N TYR A 125 -1.35 -4.77 11.88
CA TYR A 125 -0.68 -4.50 13.15
C TYR A 125 0.44 -5.49 13.49
N LYS A 126 0.86 -6.29 12.50
CA LYS A 126 1.96 -7.23 12.65
C LYS A 126 3.32 -6.58 12.57
#